data_AF-A0A821WG39-F1
#
_entry.id   AF-A0A821WG39-F1
#
_cell.length_a   1.000
_cell.length_b   1.000
_cell.length_c   1.000
_cell.angle_alpha   90.00
_cell.angle_beta   90.00
_cell.angle_gamma   90.00
#
_symmetry.space_group_name_H-M   'P 1'
#
loop_
_entity.id
_entity.type
_entity.pdbx_description
1 polymer ?
#
loop_
_entity_poly.entity_id
_entity_poly.type
_entity_poly.pdbx_seq_one_letter_code
_entity_poly.pdbx_strand_id
1 'polypeptide(L)'
;MGIFFACVYRTAHIPSIWLVFGLVIFEGLIGGGAYVNTFYKISTEIREPDREFSMGVASIGDSFGITFAGLLAIPLHNAICR
;
A
#
# COMPACT_ATOMS: atom_id res chain seq x y z
N MET A 1 0.45 5.36 3.03
CA MET A 1 -0.92 5.76 3.40
C MET A 1 -1.00 6.95 4.38
N GLY A 2 -0.25 6.94 5.50
CA GLY A 2 -0.28 8.07 6.44
C GLY A 2 0.26 9.39 5.84
N ILE A 3 1.53 9.42 5.42
CA ILE A 3 2.23 10.66 5.05
C ILE A 3 1.53 11.42 3.90
N PHE A 4 0.93 10.70 2.95
CA PHE A 4 0.15 11.27 1.85
C PHE A 4 -1.14 11.94 2.35
N PHE A 5 -1.90 11.29 3.22
CA PHE A 5 -3.12 11.89 3.80
C PHE A 5 -2.80 13.09 4.68
N ALA A 6 -1.72 13.06 5.45
CA ALA A 6 -1.31 14.22 6.26
C ALA A 6 -0.83 15.41 5.42
N CYS A 7 -0.06 15.18 4.36
CA CYS A 7 0.32 16.26 3.45
C CYS A 7 -0.91 16.83 2.73
N VAL A 8 -1.80 15.99 2.22
CA VAL A 8 -3.01 16.48 1.53
C VAL A 8 -3.94 17.21 2.49
N TYR A 9 -4.13 16.72 3.73
CA TYR A 9 -4.98 17.40 4.74
C TYR A 9 -4.36 18.71 5.26
N ARG A 10 -3.03 18.81 5.32
CA ARG A 10 -2.30 20.02 5.77
C ARG A 10 -2.24 21.09 4.67
N THR A 11 -2.11 20.71 3.41
CA THR A 11 -1.89 21.65 2.30
C THR A 11 -3.17 21.98 1.52
N ALA A 12 -4.18 21.10 1.55
CA ALA A 12 -5.49 21.34 0.97
C ALA A 12 -6.55 21.11 2.05
N HIS A 13 -7.26 22.15 2.48
CA HIS A 13 -8.55 21.97 3.14
C HIS A 13 -9.44 21.16 2.17
N ILE A 14 -9.52 19.83 2.31
CA ILE A 14 -10.34 18.98 1.44
C ILE A 14 -11.79 19.15 1.93
N PRO A 15 -12.68 19.85 1.20
CA PRO A 15 -14.02 20.11 1.68
C PRO A 15 -15.02 19.03 1.26
N SER A 16 -14.59 18.02 0.48
CA SER A 16 -15.49 17.01 -0.11
C SER A 16 -15.02 15.57 0.11
N ILE A 17 -15.87 14.77 0.75
CA ILE A 17 -15.66 13.34 1.02
C ILE A 17 -15.56 12.50 -0.26
N TRP A 18 -16.12 12.99 -1.37
CA TRP A 18 -16.11 12.33 -2.67
C TRP A 18 -14.70 12.13 -3.25
N LEU A 19 -13.78 13.08 -3.01
CA LEU A 19 -12.41 12.98 -3.48
C LEU A 19 -11.63 11.85 -2.77
N VAL A 20 -11.88 11.67 -1.46
CA VAL A 20 -11.31 10.59 -0.67
C VAL A 20 -11.77 9.23 -1.18
N PHE A 21 -13.07 9.07 -1.45
CA PHE A 21 -13.60 7.83 -2.00
C PHE A 21 -12.99 7.49 -3.38
N GLY A 22 -12.87 8.48 -4.27
CA GLY A 22 -12.23 8.28 -5.56
C GLY A 22 -10.77 7.83 -5.45
N LEU A 23 -10.02 8.41 -4.51
CA LEU A 23 -8.61 8.08 -4.30
C LEU A 23 -8.43 6.68 -3.70
N VAL A 24 -9.27 6.29 -2.74
CA VAL A 24 -9.25 4.92 -2.16
C VAL A 24 -9.55 3.86 -3.22
N ILE A 25 -10.52 4.11 -4.11
CA ILE A 25 -10.84 3.19 -5.21
C ILE A 25 -9.65 3.08 -6.17
N PHE A 26 -9.08 4.21 -6.58
CA PHE A 26 -7.96 4.24 -7.53
C PHE A 26 -6.73 3.51 -6.99
N GLU A 27 -6.35 3.78 -5.75
CA GLU A 27 -5.19 3.14 -5.13
C GLU A 27 -5.45 1.64 -4.89
N GLY A 28 -6.65 1.27 -4.44
CA GLY A 28 -7.05 -0.12 -4.25
C GLY A 28 -7.01 -0.93 -5.55
N LEU A 29 -7.46 -0.33 -6.67
CA LEU A 29 -7.45 -0.99 -7.98
C LEU A 29 -6.02 -1.22 -8.48
N ILE A 30 -5.15 -0.20 -8.35
CA ILE A 30 -3.75 -0.28 -8.80
C ILE A 30 -2.94 -1.24 -7.92
N GLY A 31 -3.10 -1.15 -6.59
CA GLY A 31 -2.43 -2.03 -5.64
C GLY A 31 -2.83 -3.50 -5.85
N GLY A 32 -4.14 -3.76 -5.97
CA GLY A 32 -4.65 -5.11 -6.24
C GLY A 32 -4.19 -5.66 -7.59
N GLY A 33 -4.22 -4.84 -8.65
CA GLY A 33 -3.74 -5.24 -9.97
C GLY A 33 -2.23 -5.55 -9.99
N ALA A 34 -1.42 -4.71 -9.33
CA ALA A 34 0.01 -4.94 -9.19
C ALA A 34 0.31 -6.22 -8.40
N TYR A 35 -0.46 -6.50 -7.33
CA TYR A 35 -0.32 -7.71 -6.53
C TYR A 35 -0.50 -8.97 -7.40
N VAL A 36 -1.66 -9.11 -8.05
CA VAL A 36 -1.96 -10.29 -8.88
C VAL A 36 -0.98 -10.43 -10.04
N ASN A 37 -0.60 -9.33 -10.69
CA ASN A 37 0.36 -9.37 -11.80
C ASN A 37 1.75 -9.83 -11.35
N THR A 38 2.17 -9.47 -10.14
CA THR A 38 3.47 -9.89 -9.58
C THR A 38 3.45 -11.38 -9.24
N PHE A 39 2.38 -11.87 -8.61
CA PHE A 39 2.21 -13.31 -8.34
C PHE A 39 2.11 -14.13 -9.63
N TYR A 40 1.41 -13.60 -10.64
CA TYR A 40 1.32 -14.24 -11.95
C TYR A 40 2.69 -14.35 -12.63
N LYS A 41 3.48 -13.28 -12.64
CA LYS A 41 4.86 -13.32 -13.18
C LYS A 41 5.75 -14.33 -12.44
N ILE A 42 5.74 -14.31 -11.10
CA ILE A 42 6.51 -15.25 -10.29
C ILE A 42 6.10 -16.71 -10.59
N SER A 43 4.81 -16.96 -10.81
CA SER A 43 4.32 -18.30 -11.16
C SER A 43 4.67 -18.76 -12.57
N THR A 44 4.95 -17.84 -13.50
CA THR A 44 5.12 -18.16 -14.93
C THR A 44 6.59 -18.14 -15.37
N GLU A 45 7.42 -17.25 -14.79
CA GLU A 45 8.83 -17.07 -15.18
C GLU A 45 9.82 -17.89 -14.32
N ILE A 46 9.42 -18.35 -13.13
CA ILE A 46 10.33 -19.04 -12.19
C ILE A 46 10.16 -20.56 -12.22
N ARG A 47 11.29 -21.27 -12.26
CA ARG A 47 11.37 -22.74 -12.26
C ARG A 47 10.87 -23.30 -10.93
N GLU A 48 10.19 -24.46 -10.96
CA GLU A 48 9.53 -25.08 -9.79
C GLU A 48 10.30 -25.07 -8.45
N PRO A 49 11.62 -25.35 -8.38
CA PRO A 49 12.34 -25.36 -7.10
C PRO A 49 12.49 -23.98 -6.45
N ASP A 50 12.49 -22.90 -7.23
CA ASP A 50 12.74 -21.53 -6.73
C ASP A 50 11.44 -20.71 -6.60
N ARG A 51 10.31 -21.27 -7.06
CA ARG A 51 9.00 -20.59 -7.10
C ARG A 51 8.48 -20.29 -5.70
N GLU A 52 8.49 -21.29 -4.81
CA GLU A 52 7.99 -21.12 -3.44
C GLU A 52 8.84 -20.14 -2.64
N PHE A 53 10.16 -20.17 -2.83
CA PHE A 53 11.06 -19.22 -2.18
C PHE A 53 10.81 -17.78 -2.66
N SER A 54 10.66 -17.59 -3.97
CA SER A 54 10.40 -16.27 -4.56
C SER A 54 9.05 -15.70 -4.15
N MET A 55 8.01 -16.54 -4.07
CA MET A 55 6.70 -16.15 -3.54
C MET A 55 6.78 -15.78 -2.05
N GLY A 56 7.55 -16.54 -1.26
CA GLY A 56 7.79 -16.25 0.14
C GLY A 56 8.47 -14.90 0.36
N VAL A 57 9.54 -14.61 -0.40
CA VAL A 57 10.25 -13.32 -0.32
C VAL A 57 9.35 -12.15 -0.71
N ALA A 58 8.53 -12.30 -1.75
CA ALA A 58 7.57 -11.28 -2.16
C ALA A 58 6.52 -11.00 -1.06
N SER A 59 5.97 -12.05 -0.43
CA SER A 59 4.99 -11.92 0.66
C SER A 59 5.59 -11.29 1.92
N ILE A 60 6.84 -11.60 2.22
CA ILE A 60 7.57 -11.00 3.36
C ILE A 60 7.77 -9.50 3.09
N GLY A 61 8.20 -9.13 1.88
CA GLY A 61 8.37 -7.72 1.50
C GLY A 61 7.08 -6.90 1.61
N ASP A 62 5.97 -7.46 1.15
CA ASP A 62 4.64 -6.82 1.29
C ASP A 62 4.25 -6.61 2.76
N SER A 63 4.39 -7.65 3.58
CA SER A 63 4.07 -7.58 5.02
C SER A 63 4.92 -6.55 5.76
N PHE A 64 6.21 -6.45 5.44
CA PHE A 64 7.10 -5.43 6.00
C PHE A 64 6.67 -4.02 5.58
N GLY A 65 6.31 -3.83 4.30
CA GLY A 65 5.80 -2.56 3.79
C GLY A 65 4.55 -2.10 4.53
N ILE A 66 3.57 -2.99 4.72
CA ILE A 66 2.33 -2.71 5.45
C ILE A 66 2.62 -2.38 6.92
N THR A 67 3.48 -3.16 7.57
CA THR A 67 3.86 -2.95 8.98
C THR A 67 4.53 -1.59 9.17
N PHE A 68 5.45 -1.22 8.28
CA PHE A 68 6.13 0.07 8.34
C PHE A 68 5.17 1.23 8.05
N ALA A 69 4.23 1.05 7.11
CA ALA A 69 3.19 2.02 6.82
C ALA A 69 2.26 2.25 8.04
N GLY A 70 1.91 1.17 8.77
CA GLY A 70 1.14 1.25 10.01
C GLY A 70 1.91 1.94 11.14
N LEU A 71 3.20 1.62 11.30
CA LEU A 71 4.05 2.23 12.32
C LEU A 71 4.23 3.74 12.08
N LEU A 72 4.30 4.18 10.83
CA LEU A 72 4.33 5.61 10.47
C LEU A 72 2.97 6.29 10.58
N ALA A 73 1.85 5.56 10.53
CA ALA A 73 0.51 6.13 10.67
C ALA A 73 0.20 6.57 12.11
N ILE A 74 0.76 5.89 13.12
CA ILE A 74 0.57 6.21 14.55
C ILE A 74 1.12 7.61 14.94
N PRO A 75 2.42 7.95 14.72
CA PRO A 75 2.95 9.26 15.07
C PRO A 75 2.29 10.37 14.25
N LEU A 76 1.90 10.06 13.02
CA LEU A 76 1.17 10.98 12.17
C LEU A 76 -0.22 11.31 12.73
N HIS A 77 -0.96 10.30 13.22
CA HIS A 77 -2.25 10.53 13.86
C HIS A 77 -2.11 11.44 15.09
N ASN A 78 -1.07 11.22 15.91
CA ASN A 78 -0.77 12.08 17.06
C ASN A 78 -0.36 13.51 16.65
N ALA A 79 0.23 13.71 15.48
CA ALA A 79 0.60 15.03 14.96
C ALA A 79 -0.59 15.80 14.35
N ILE A 80 -1.67 15.11 13.97
CA ILE A 80 -2.90 15.71 13.46
C ILE A 80 -3.89 15.96 14.61
N CYS A 81 -4.03 15.02 15.55
CA CYS A 81 -4.87 15.12 16.74
C CYS A 81 -4.17 15.87 17.89
N ARG A 82 -3.60 17.03 17.60
CA ARG A 82 -3.16 18.03 18.58
C ARG A 82 -4.03 19.27 18.45
#